data_AF-A0A359LM06-F1
#
_entry.id   AF-A0A359LM06-F1
#
_cell.length_a   1.000
_cell.length_b   1.000
_cell.length_c   1.000
_cell.angle_alpha   90.00
_cell.angle_beta   90.00
_cell.angle_gamma   90.00
#
_symmetry.space_group_name_H-M   'P 1'
#
loop_
_entity.id
_entity.type
_entity.pdbx_description
1 polymer ?
#
loop_
_entity_poly.entity_id
_entity_poly.type
_entity_poly.pdbx_seq_one_letter_code
_entity_poly.pdbx_strand_id
1 'polypeptide(L)' 'QKETYWGNVNPVGMRSCYDESKRYAEALTMAYHRKHGVRTTIARIFNT' A
#
# COMPACT_ATOMS: atom_id res chain seq x y z
N GLN A 1 -12.78 2.43 6.57
CA GLN A 1 -11.95 3.61 6.25
C GLN A 1 -12.14 3.99 4.78
N LYS A 2 -12.12 5.29 4.43
CA LYS A 2 -12.27 5.76 3.04
C LYS A 2 -10.93 5.70 2.30
N GLU A 3 -10.94 5.37 1.01
CA GLU A 3 -9.71 5.27 0.19
C GLU A 3 -9.01 6.61 -0.03
N THR A 4 -9.75 7.71 0.04
CA THR A 4 -9.22 9.07 -0.07
C THR A 4 -8.29 9.43 1.09
N TYR A 5 -8.35 8.71 2.21
CA TYR A 5 -7.45 8.91 3.33
C TYR A 5 -6.08 8.29 3.06
N TRP A 6 -5.02 9.10 3.16
CA TRP A 6 -3.64 8.66 2.89
C TRP A 6 -3.05 7.75 3.99
N GLY A 7 -3.69 7.67 5.16
CA GLY A 7 -3.16 6.98 6.32
C GLY A 7 -2.28 7.87 7.20
N ASN A 8 -2.25 7.57 8.49
CA ASN A 8 -1.28 8.09 9.46
C ASN A 8 -0.69 6.87 10.18
N VAL A 9 0.53 6.50 9.81
CA VAL A 9 1.21 5.27 10.23
C VAL A 9 2.55 5.66 10.84
N ASN A 10 2.96 4.98 11.91
CA ASN A 10 4.27 5.15 12.52
C ASN A 10 5.30 4.24 11.81
N PRO A 11 6.31 4.79 11.12
CA PRO A 11 7.26 4.01 10.32
C PRO A 11 8.28 3.20 11.15
N VAL A 12 8.38 3.44 12.46
CA VAL A 12 9.34 2.76 13.35
C VAL A 12 8.70 2.04 14.53
N GLY A 13 7.37 2.01 14.60
CA GLY A 13 6.65 1.29 15.65
C GLY A 13 6.71 -0.23 15.47
N MET A 14 6.29 -0.99 16.49
CA MET A 14 6.28 -2.46 16.47
C MET A 14 5.49 -3.05 15.28
N ARG A 15 4.47 -2.33 14.78
CA ARG A 15 3.66 -2.73 13.63
C ARG A 15 4.22 -2.26 12.29
N SER A 16 5.29 -1.44 12.28
CA SER A 16 5.77 -0.79 11.06
C SER A 16 6.22 -1.78 10.00
N CYS A 17 6.80 -2.92 10.41
CA CYS A 17 7.17 -3.97 9.47
C CYS A 17 5.98 -4.42 8.60
N TYR A 18 4.78 -4.52 9.17
CA TYR A 18 3.58 -4.89 8.41
C TYR A 18 3.00 -3.68 7.68
N ASP A 19 2.83 -2.55 8.36
CA ASP A 19 2.13 -1.39 7.80
C ASP A 19 2.93 -0.75 6.66
N GLU A 20 4.25 -0.56 6.82
CA GLU A 20 5.11 0.01 5.78
C GLU A 20 5.38 -0.97 4.64
N SER A 21 5.49 -2.28 4.91
CA SER A 21 5.68 -3.25 3.82
C SER A 21 4.50 -3.31 2.87
N LYS A 22 3.26 -3.23 3.40
CA LYS A 22 2.06 -3.15 2.56
C LYS A 22 2.01 -1.84 1.75
N ARG A 23 2.38 -0.70 2.33
CA ARG A 23 2.48 0.59 1.60
C ARG A 23 3.52 0.54 0.50
N TYR A 24 4.69 -0.03 0.80
CA TYR A 24 5.76 -0.22 -0.19
C TYR A 24 5.32 -1.14 -1.33
N ALA A 25 4.60 -2.22 -1.03
CA ALA A 25 4.08 -3.13 -2.06
C ALA A 25 3.14 -2.43 -3.04
N GLU A 26 2.29 -1.50 -2.59
CA GLU A 26 1.44 -0.69 -3.47
C GLU A 26 2.28 0.21 -4.40
N ALA A 27 3.31 0.87 -3.85
CA ALA A 27 4.22 1.72 -4.62
C ALA A 27 4.98 0.90 -5.69
N LEU A 28 5.49 -0.27 -5.31
CA LEU A 28 6.17 -1.19 -6.21
C LEU A 28 5.24 -1.68 -7.32
N THR A 29 4.01 -2.09 -6.97
CA THR A 29 3.00 -2.54 -7.94
C THR A 29 2.71 -1.46 -8.98
N MET A 30 2.49 -0.22 -8.55
CA MET A 30 2.24 0.90 -9.45
C MET A 30 3.47 1.27 -10.28
N ALA A 31 4.69 1.12 -9.74
CA ALA A 31 5.91 1.32 -10.50
C ALA A 31 6.02 0.31 -11.66
N TYR A 32 5.72 -0.97 -11.41
CA TYR A 32 5.71 -2.00 -12.44
C TYR A 32 4.60 -1.79 -13.48
N HIS A 33 3.40 -1.40 -13.04
CA HIS A 33 2.33 -1.03 -13.95
C HIS A 33 2.76 0.11 -14.90
N ARG A 34 3.34 1.18 -14.35
CA ARG A 34 3.73 2.37 -15.13
C ARG A 34 4.94 2.13 -16.04
N LYS A 35 5.96 1.41 -15.56
CA LYS A 35 7.22 1.22 -16.28
C LYS A 35 7.17 0.06 -17.27
N HIS A 36 6.43 -0.99 -16.94
CA HIS A 36 6.45 -2.26 -17.69
C HIS A 36 5.07 -2.65 -18.25
N GLY A 37 4.02 -1.85 -18.03
CA GLY A 37 2.68 -2.14 -18.56
C GLY A 37 2.06 -3.41 -17.97
N VAL A 38 2.54 -3.89 -16.82
CA VAL A 38 2.01 -5.08 -16.16
C VAL A 38 0.58 -4.78 -15.72
N ARG A 39 -0.39 -5.60 -16.13
CA ARG A 39 -1.79 -5.46 -15.71
C ARG A 39 -1.89 -5.81 -14.21
N THR A 40 -2.20 -4.81 -13.39
CA THR A 40 -2.23 -4.93 -11.93
C THR A 40 -3.52 -4.39 -11.33
N THR A 41 -3.88 -4.88 -10.16
CA THR A 41 -5.00 -4.36 -9.36
C THR A 41 -4.59 -4.35 -7.89
N ILE A 42 -5.00 -3.32 -7.15
CA ILE A 42 -4.72 -3.18 -5.71
C ILE A 42 -6.07 -3.23 -4.98
N ALA A 43 -6.18 -4.10 -3.97
CA ALA A 43 -7.34 -4.19 -3.10
C ALA A 43 -6.91 -3.89 -1.66
N ARG A 44 -7.57 -2.91 -1.02
CA ARG A 44 -7.37 -2.57 0.39
C ARG A 44 -8.51 -3.17 1.22
N ILE A 45 -8.18 -4.16 2.04
CA ILE A 45 -9.17 -4.87 2.86
C ILE A 45 -9.37 -4.08 4.16
N PHE A 46 -10.61 -3.68 4.42
CA PHE A 46 -11.00 -3.04 5.67
C PHE A 46 -11.80 -4.02 6.52
N ASN A 47 -11.49 -4.08 7.81
CA ASN A 47 -12.44 -4.59 8.78
C ASN A 47 -13.50 -3.49 8.94
N THR A 48 -14.73 -3.77 8.54
CA THR A 48 -15.86 -2.84 8.68
C THR A 48 -15.99 -2.35 10.11
#